data_AF-A0A5E5ATT8-F1
#
_entry.id   AF-A0A5E5ATT8-F1
#
_cell.length_a   1.000
_cell.length_b   1.000
_cell.length_c   1.000
_cell.angle_alpha   90.00
_cell.angle_beta   90.00
_cell.angle_gamma   90.00
#
_symmetry.space_group_name_H-M   'P 1'
#
loop_
_entity.id
_entity.type
_entity.pdbx_description
1 polymer ?
#
loop_
_entity_poly.entity_id
_entity_poly.type
_entity_poly.pdbx_seq_one_letter_code
_entity_poly.pdbx_strand_id
1 'polypeptide(L)'
;MMKTSSKSHDGAQAWLEASVRQHIVELALVGAQHGLEAEARTILRALPLLVPQVQARQCLNAALLIALGDTVQARACLARLTAGGETEDADASVASVLQHWLDATVSSSTPSPPPGPPPVPSSPEVIP
;
A
#
# COMPACT_ATOMS: atom_id res chain seq x y z
N MET A 1 -25.15 47.04 -13.78
CA MET A 1 -23.71 46.71 -13.79
C MET A 1 -23.29 46.41 -12.36
N MET A 2 -22.93 45.16 -12.05
CA MET A 2 -22.09 44.80 -10.89
C MET A 2 -21.63 43.36 -11.12
N LYS A 3 -20.48 43.21 -11.79
CA LYS A 3 -19.74 41.95 -11.84
C LYS A 3 -19.05 41.81 -10.48
N THR A 4 -19.60 41.00 -9.59
CA THR A 4 -18.86 40.57 -8.40
C THR A 4 -17.76 39.64 -8.86
N SER A 5 -16.58 40.23 -9.04
CA SER A 5 -15.32 39.54 -9.25
C SER A 5 -15.03 38.68 -8.02
N SER A 6 -15.34 37.38 -8.11
CA SER A 6 -14.95 36.41 -7.09
C SER A 6 -13.46 36.17 -7.25
N LYS A 7 -12.71 36.85 -6.39
CA LYS A 7 -11.26 36.89 -6.36
C LYS A 7 -10.72 35.50 -6.05
N SER A 8 -10.02 34.95 -7.05
CA SER A 8 -9.17 33.75 -7.08
C SER A 8 -8.90 33.07 -5.73
N HIS A 9 -9.55 31.92 -5.50
CA HIS A 9 -9.08 30.91 -4.55
C HIS A 9 -8.18 29.85 -5.24
N ASP A 10 -7.71 30.16 -6.45
CA ASP A 10 -7.02 29.20 -7.34
C ASP A 10 -5.49 29.31 -7.25
N GLY A 11 -4.96 30.44 -6.74
CA GLY A 11 -3.52 30.73 -6.77
C GLY A 11 -2.67 30.05 -5.68
N ALA A 12 -3.29 29.43 -4.67
CA ALA A 12 -2.59 28.77 -3.56
C ALA A 12 -2.63 27.23 -3.64
N GLN A 13 -3.32 26.65 -4.63
CA GLN A 13 -3.67 25.22 -4.67
C GLN A 13 -2.69 24.31 -5.42
N ALA A 14 -1.63 24.83 -6.04
CA ALA A 14 -0.63 23.96 -6.68
C ALA A 14 0.80 24.52 -6.57
N TRP A 15 1.32 24.68 -5.34
CA TRP A 15 2.76 24.95 -5.17
C TRP A 15 3.64 23.82 -5.71
N LEU A 16 3.11 22.58 -5.73
CA LEU A 16 3.78 21.41 -6.30
C LEU A 16 3.13 21.00 -7.62
N GLU A 17 3.95 20.85 -8.65
CA GLU A 17 3.57 20.27 -9.94
C GLU A 17 3.04 18.83 -9.80
N ALA A 18 2.15 18.42 -10.70
CA ALA A 18 1.55 17.08 -10.67
C ALA A 18 2.60 15.96 -10.67
N SER A 19 3.62 16.08 -11.52
CA SER A 19 4.73 15.12 -11.58
C SER A 19 5.52 15.07 -10.27
N VAL A 20 5.69 16.19 -9.57
CA VAL A 20 6.40 16.20 -8.28
C VAL A 20 5.58 15.47 -7.21
N ARG A 21 4.26 15.69 -7.18
CA ARG A 21 3.38 14.95 -6.26
C ARG A 21 3.39 13.45 -6.53
N GLN A 22 3.41 13.05 -7.80
CA GLN A 22 3.55 11.66 -8.21
C GLN A 22 4.87 11.05 -7.69
N HIS A 23 6.01 11.70 -7.93
CA HIS A 23 7.31 11.20 -7.44
C HIS A 23 7.36 11.06 -5.91
N ILE A 24 6.71 11.95 -5.16
CA ILE A 24 6.63 11.84 -3.70
C ILE A 24 5.88 10.55 -3.29
N VAL A 25 4.78 10.21 -3.97
CA VAL A 25 4.03 8.99 -3.69
C VAL A 25 4.81 7.74 -4.07
N GLU A 26 5.49 7.75 -5.23
CA GLU A 26 6.37 6.66 -5.67
C GLU A 26 7.53 6.44 -4.68
N LEU A 27 8.15 7.52 -4.21
CA LEU A 27 9.19 7.48 -3.19
C LEU A 27 8.69 6.86 -1.89
N ALA A 28 7.45 7.12 -1.49
CA ALA A 28 6.86 6.51 -0.30
C ALA A 28 6.67 4.99 -0.46
N LEU A 29 6.24 4.53 -1.63
CA LEU A 29 6.07 3.09 -1.91
C LEU A 29 7.40 2.36 -1.83
N VAL A 30 8.43 2.90 -2.51
CA VAL A 30 9.78 2.34 -2.46
C VAL A 30 10.34 2.43 -1.04
N GLY A 31 10.22 3.59 -0.39
CA GLY A 31 10.71 3.82 0.95
C GLY A 31 10.12 2.86 1.99
N ALA A 32 8.82 2.59 1.93
CA ALA A 32 8.15 1.62 2.81
C ALA A 32 8.81 0.23 2.73
N GLN A 33 9.15 -0.22 1.53
CA GLN A 33 9.79 -1.53 1.30
C GLN A 33 11.28 -1.57 1.69
N HIS A 34 11.91 -0.40 1.88
CA HIS A 34 13.33 -0.26 2.24
C HIS A 34 13.54 0.18 3.71
N GLY A 35 12.51 0.08 4.55
CA GLY A 35 12.61 0.37 5.98
C GLY A 35 12.42 1.85 6.37
N LEU A 36 12.02 2.71 5.44
CA LEU A 36 11.68 4.13 5.70
C LEU A 36 10.20 4.28 6.10
N GLU A 37 9.79 3.55 7.14
CA GLU A 37 8.40 3.47 7.56
C GLU A 37 7.84 4.82 8.02
N ALA A 38 8.63 5.63 8.72
CA ALA A 38 8.17 6.91 9.27
C ALA A 38 7.88 7.94 8.16
N GLU A 39 8.74 7.99 7.16
CA GLU A 39 8.61 8.82 5.97
C GLU A 39 7.41 8.37 5.14
N ALA A 40 7.30 7.07 4.87
CA ALA A 40 6.17 6.51 4.13
C ALA A 40 4.83 6.74 4.85
N ARG A 41 4.76 6.56 6.18
CA ARG A 41 3.55 6.88 6.98
C ARG A 41 3.23 8.38 7.01
N THR A 42 4.23 9.24 6.87
CA THR A 42 4.02 10.69 6.75
C THR A 42 3.38 11.02 5.41
N ILE A 43 3.88 10.44 4.32
CA ILE A 43 3.33 10.63 2.97
C ILE A 43 1.93 9.99 2.86
N LEU A 44 1.70 8.83 3.48
CA LEU A 44 0.38 8.18 3.56
C LEU A 44 -0.69 9.14 4.11
N ARG A 45 -0.37 9.88 5.18
CA ARG A 45 -1.27 10.88 5.78
C ARG A 45 -1.47 12.11 4.88
N ALA A 46 -0.47 12.43 4.06
CA ALA A 46 -0.51 13.55 3.12
C ALA A 46 -1.18 13.20 1.76
N LEU A 47 -1.53 11.94 1.50
CA LEU A 47 -2.15 11.51 0.24
C LEU A 47 -3.33 12.38 -0.23
N PRO A 48 -4.25 12.86 0.64
CA PRO A 48 -5.34 13.74 0.20
C PRO A 48 -4.90 15.05 -0.45
N LEU A 49 -3.70 15.53 -0.12
CA LEU A 49 -3.10 16.74 -0.68
C LEU A 49 -2.26 16.44 -1.93
N LEU A 50 -1.74 15.21 -2.05
CA LEU A 50 -0.87 14.79 -3.16
C LEU A 50 -1.68 14.27 -4.36
N VAL A 51 -2.80 13.61 -4.09
CA VAL A 51 -3.62 12.90 -5.07
C VAL A 51 -5.06 13.43 -5.01
N PRO A 52 -5.42 14.39 -5.89
CA PRO A 52 -6.77 14.96 -5.92
C PRO A 52 -7.85 13.95 -6.31
N GLN A 53 -7.51 12.99 -7.17
CA GLN A 53 -8.44 11.97 -7.64
C GLN A 53 -8.74 10.95 -6.54
N VAL A 54 -10.01 10.86 -6.15
CA VAL A 54 -10.46 10.07 -4.99
C VAL A 54 -10.15 8.59 -5.17
N GLN A 55 -10.42 8.04 -6.35
CA GLN A 55 -10.22 6.64 -6.69
C GLN A 55 -8.73 6.28 -6.64
N ALA A 56 -7.89 7.01 -7.37
CA ALA A 56 -6.44 6.83 -7.36
C ALA A 56 -5.87 6.91 -5.94
N ARG A 57 -6.36 7.86 -5.12
CA ARG A 57 -5.96 8.01 -3.73
C ARG A 57 -6.33 6.79 -2.88
N GLN A 58 -7.50 6.19 -3.07
CA GLN A 58 -7.91 5.00 -2.32
C GLN A 58 -7.05 3.79 -2.70
N CYS A 59 -6.77 3.60 -3.99
CA CYS A 59 -5.87 2.54 -4.48
C CYS A 59 -4.44 2.73 -3.91
N LEU A 60 -3.92 3.96 -3.94
CA LEU A 60 -2.60 4.28 -3.40
C LEU A 60 -2.53 4.15 -1.87
N ASN A 61 -3.63 4.42 -1.17
CA ASN A 61 -3.73 4.18 0.27
C ASN A 61 -3.58 2.69 0.59
N ALA A 62 -4.32 1.82 -0.13
CA ALA A 62 -4.19 0.37 0.03
C ALA A 62 -2.78 -0.11 -0.33
N ALA A 63 -2.22 0.33 -1.47
CA ALA A 63 -0.87 0.00 -1.90
C ALA A 63 0.21 0.34 -0.85
N LEU A 64 0.17 1.55 -0.28
CA LEU A 64 1.12 1.97 0.75
C LEU A 64 0.95 1.18 2.06
N LEU A 65 -0.29 0.84 2.45
CA LEU A 65 -0.52 -0.02 3.62
C LEU A 65 0.05 -1.43 3.40
N ILE A 66 -0.07 -1.99 2.20
CA ILE A 66 0.58 -3.27 1.85
C ILE A 66 2.10 -3.13 1.94
N ALA A 67 2.67 -2.07 1.35
CA ALA A 67 4.11 -1.83 1.36
C ALA A 67 4.69 -1.62 2.77
N LEU A 68 3.90 -1.05 3.69
CA LEU A 68 4.23 -0.87 5.11
C LEU A 68 4.02 -2.15 5.95
N GLY A 69 3.48 -3.22 5.38
CA GLY A 69 3.15 -4.44 6.11
C GLY A 69 1.88 -4.34 6.98
N ASP A 70 1.12 -3.23 6.89
CA ASP A 70 -0.15 -3.01 7.61
C ASP A 70 -1.31 -3.76 6.94
N THR A 71 -1.17 -5.09 6.84
CA THR A 71 -2.05 -6.01 6.09
C THR A 71 -3.51 -5.97 6.52
N VAL A 72 -3.78 -5.75 7.81
CA VAL A 72 -5.15 -5.61 8.36
C VAL A 72 -5.85 -4.38 7.79
N GLN A 73 -5.16 -3.24 7.79
CA GLN A 73 -5.72 -1.99 7.27
C GLN A 73 -5.82 -2.03 5.74
N ALA A 74 -4.85 -2.63 5.06
CA ALA A 74 -4.91 -2.86 3.62
C ALA A 74 -6.15 -3.68 3.23
N ARG A 75 -6.42 -4.80 3.91
CA ARG A 75 -7.60 -5.64 3.67
C ARG A 75 -8.91 -4.88 3.88
N ALA A 76 -8.99 -4.11 4.96
CA ALA A 76 -10.16 -3.26 5.24
C ALA A 76 -10.34 -2.17 4.17
N CYS A 77 -9.25 -1.61 3.65
CA CYS A 77 -9.28 -0.62 2.57
C CYS A 77 -9.79 -1.22 1.26
N LEU A 78 -9.27 -2.39 0.87
CA LEU A 78 -9.69 -3.09 -0.34
C LEU A 78 -11.15 -3.56 -0.27
N ALA A 79 -11.63 -4.00 0.90
CA ALA A 79 -13.04 -4.36 1.08
C ALA A 79 -13.99 -3.17 0.88
N ARG A 80 -13.58 -1.95 1.25
CA ARG A 80 -14.38 -0.74 1.00
C ARG A 80 -14.39 -0.36 -0.48
N LEU A 81 -13.26 -0.55 -1.17
CA LEU A 81 -13.15 -0.30 -2.61
C LEU A 81 -14.10 -1.20 -3.42
N THR A 82 -14.23 -2.47 -3.02
CA THR A 82 -15.11 -3.43 -3.71
C THR A 82 -16.59 -3.31 -3.30
N ALA A 83 -16.87 -2.88 -2.08
CA ALA A 83 -18.25 -2.69 -1.60
C ALA A 83 -18.93 -1.43 -2.15
N GLY A 84 -18.18 -0.49 -2.71
CA GLY A 84 -18.65 0.83 -3.15
C GLY A 84 -19.61 0.84 -4.35
N GLY A 85 -19.88 -0.30 -5.01
CA GLY A 85 -20.95 -0.47 -6.00
C GLY A 85 -20.82 0.28 -7.33
N GLU A 86 -19.98 1.31 -7.40
CA GLU A 86 -19.71 2.16 -8.57
C GLU A 86 -18.25 1.98 -9.03
N THR A 87 -17.71 0.77 -8.89
CA THR A 87 -16.36 0.46 -9.33
C THR A 87 -16.37 0.36 -10.86
N GLU A 88 -15.76 1.32 -11.55
CA GLU A 88 -15.51 1.18 -12.99
C GLU A 88 -14.65 -0.09 -13.23
N ASP A 89 -14.79 -0.75 -14.38
CA ASP A 89 -14.06 -2.00 -14.67
C ASP A 89 -12.54 -1.90 -14.44
N ALA A 90 -11.97 -0.72 -14.69
CA ALA A 90 -10.56 -0.43 -14.43
C ALA A 90 -10.21 -0.50 -12.93
N ASP A 91 -11.07 0.02 -12.06
CA ASP A 91 -10.87 0.05 -10.60
C ASP A 91 -11.01 -1.36 -10.01
N ALA A 92 -11.91 -2.18 -10.58
CA ALA A 92 -12.06 -3.59 -10.18
C ALA A 92 -10.79 -4.39 -10.51
N SER A 93 -10.17 -4.09 -11.67
CA SER A 93 -8.89 -4.69 -12.08
C SER A 93 -7.74 -4.26 -11.15
N VAL A 94 -7.65 -2.98 -10.78
CA VAL A 94 -6.64 -2.49 -9.82
C VAL A 94 -6.83 -3.12 -8.44
N ALA A 95 -8.05 -3.17 -7.92
CA ALA A 95 -8.35 -3.78 -6.63
C ALA A 95 -7.94 -5.27 -6.61
N SER A 96 -8.20 -6.00 -7.71
CA SER A 96 -7.74 -7.39 -7.88
C SER A 96 -6.22 -7.51 -7.79
N VAL A 97 -5.47 -6.67 -8.52
CA VAL A 97 -3.99 -6.68 -8.46
C VAL A 97 -3.48 -6.40 -7.05
N LEU A 98 -4.08 -5.43 -6.35
CA LEU A 98 -3.70 -5.10 -4.97
C LEU A 98 -4.03 -6.23 -3.98
N GLN A 99 -5.11 -6.98 -4.19
CA GLN A 99 -5.41 -8.18 -3.40
C GLN A 99 -4.35 -9.26 -3.60
N HIS A 100 -3.95 -9.55 -4.84
CA HIS A 100 -2.88 -10.51 -5.11
C HIS A 100 -1.56 -10.09 -4.48
N TRP A 101 -1.23 -8.79 -4.51
CA TRP A 101 -0.05 -8.28 -3.83
C TRP A 101 -0.14 -8.46 -2.31
N LEU A 102 -1.29 -8.13 -1.70
CA LEU A 102 -1.51 -8.35 -0.26
C LEU A 102 -1.31 -9.83 0.13
N ASP A 103 -1.88 -10.76 -0.64
CA ASP A 103 -1.75 -12.19 -0.37
C ASP A 103 -0.30 -12.68 -0.50
N ALA A 104 0.46 -12.14 -1.47
CA ALA A 104 1.89 -12.41 -1.61
C ALA A 104 2.70 -11.90 -0.40
N THR A 105 2.40 -10.69 0.09
CA THR A 105 3.04 -10.09 1.28
C THR A 105 2.73 -10.88 2.56
N VAL A 106 1.52 -11.39 2.71
CA VAL A 106 1.14 -12.24 3.85
C VAL A 106 1.90 -13.58 3.80
N SER A 107 2.01 -14.18 2.61
CA SER A 107 2.69 -15.46 2.41
C SER A 107 4.20 -15.39 2.62
N SER A 108 4.84 -14.26 2.35
CA SER A 108 6.27 -14.07 2.62
C SER A 108 6.58 -13.79 4.10
N SER A 109 5.57 -13.38 4.87
CA SER A 109 5.69 -13.04 6.28
C SER A 109 5.48 -14.24 7.22
N THR A 110 5.00 -15.38 6.71
CA THR A 110 4.89 -16.61 7.52
C THR A 110 6.28 -17.16 7.84
N PRO A 111 6.66 -17.28 9.13
CA PRO A 111 7.94 -17.85 9.51
C PRO A 111 8.01 -19.31 9.06
N SER A 112 9.10 -19.69 8.38
CA SER A 112 9.40 -21.09 8.09
C SER A 112 9.38 -21.91 9.39
N PRO A 113 8.79 -23.11 9.38
CA PRO A 113 8.85 -23.99 10.55
C PRO A 113 10.31 -24.23 10.93
N PRO A 114 10.64 -24.31 12.23
CA PRO A 114 12.00 -24.54 12.67
C PRO A 114 12.55 -25.82 12.04
N PRO A 115 13.84 -25.86 11.64
CA PRO A 115 14.45 -27.08 11.14
C PRO A 115 14.28 -28.18 12.19
N GLY A 116 13.62 -29.27 11.80
CA GLY A 116 13.44 -30.44 12.65
C GLY A 116 14.78 -30.98 13.13
N PRO A 117 14.82 -31.66 14.31
CA PRO A 117 16.06 -32.21 14.84
C PRO A 117 16.70 -33.16 13.81
N PRO A 118 18.03 -33.16 13.68
CA PRO A 118 18.72 -34.03 12.75
C PRO A 118 18.41 -35.51 13.07
N PRO A 119 18.31 -36.38 12.05
CA PRO A 119 18.08 -37.80 12.28
C PRO A 119 19.24 -38.36 13.12
N VAL A 120 18.90 -38.91 14.28
CA VAL A 120 19.85 -39.62 15.14
C VAL A 120 20.43 -40.82 14.38
N PRO A 121 21.76 -40.95 14.26
CA PRO A 121 22.37 -42.13 13.66
C PRO A 121 22.08 -43.34 14.56
N SER A 122 21.41 -44.35 14.00
CA SER A 122 21.23 -45.65 14.67
C SER A 122 22.60 -46.31 14.83
N SER A 123 23.08 -46.41 16.08
CA SER A 123 24.28 -47.17 16.39
C SER A 123 24.07 -48.66 16.08
N PRO A 124 25.05 -49.35 15.47
CA PRO A 124 24.94 -50.78 15.26
C PRO A 124 25.10 -51.54 16.59
N GLU A 125 24.14 -52.43 16.80
CA GLU A 125 24.06 -53.41 17.87
C GLU A 125 25.33 -54.30 17.88
N VAL A 126 26.08 -54.27 18.98
CA VAL A 126 27.17 -55.21 19.24
C VAL A 126 26.55 -56.50 19.77
N ILE A 127 26.55 -57.55 18.95
CA ILE A 127 26.10 -58.89 19.32
C ILE A 127 27.28 -59.63 20.00
N PRO A 128 27.06 -60.32 21.14
CA PRO A 128 28.10 -61.01 21.91
C PRO A 128 28.64 -62.29 21.25
#